data_AF-A0A382TDR0-F1
#
_entry.id   AF-A0A382TDR0-F1
#
_cell.length_a   1.000
_cell.length_b   1.000
_cell.length_c   1.000
_cell.angle_alpha   90.00
_cell.angle_beta   90.00
_cell.angle_gamma   90.00
#
_symmetry.space_group_name_H-M   'P 1'
#
loop_
_entity.id
_entity.type
_entity.pdbx_description
1 polymer ?
#
loop_
_entity_poly.entity_id
_entity_poly.type
_entity_poly.pdbx_seq_one_letter_code
_entity_poly.pdbx_strand_id
1 'polypeptide(L)'
;MDKSTILTWFRVPFRFAGCMVYGHKNKHQGYRPREEWIIQPDCFPAIISMDEAEQAYQISVSKRGRKGQKVQYLLSGLLKCQVCDNNFQMDFDKRKPKQSFYRCDSRRRGAKLCSNSRYLNRDRLETLVLEMVSEVVLEKGHLEQYYQKCLEEYNRNQGEREEELKWLRQQLQELEQRIENATEVLMQSPNLKERFIPKIQADEKEIRRVNTEIETRNLASAPSGVDLISFRQEMEQALQGEQQIQKTALSSLIHRIDV
;
A
#
# COMPACT_ATOMS: atom_id res chain seq x y z
N MET A 1 7.04 -9.95 28.54
CA MET A 1 7.40 -8.92 27.54
C MET A 1 6.20 -8.02 27.32
N ASP A 2 6.38 -6.70 27.42
CA ASP A 2 5.32 -5.74 27.10
C ASP A 2 5.06 -5.70 25.58
N LYS A 3 3.79 -5.63 25.18
CA LYS A 3 3.37 -5.53 23.76
C LYS A 3 3.97 -4.31 23.08
N SER A 4 4.23 -3.25 23.84
CA SER A 4 4.91 -2.03 23.36
C SER A 4 6.33 -2.31 22.86
N THR A 5 7.04 -3.24 23.51
CA THR A 5 8.43 -3.60 23.18
C THR A 5 8.51 -4.34 21.85
N ILE A 6 7.60 -5.30 21.61
CA ILE A 6 7.55 -6.08 20.37
C ILE A 6 7.20 -5.20 19.17
N LEU A 7 6.23 -4.28 19.33
CA LEU A 7 5.90 -3.33 18.26
C LEU A 7 7.07 -2.41 17.90
N THR A 8 7.95 -2.13 18.84
CA THR A 8 9.15 -1.33 18.59
C THR A 8 10.16 -2.07 17.71
N TRP A 9 10.20 -3.40 17.78
CA TRP A 9 11.06 -4.23 16.92
C TRP A 9 10.67 -4.11 15.46
N PHE A 10 9.38 -4.29 15.14
CA PHE A 10 8.87 -4.15 13.76
C PHE A 10 8.94 -2.72 13.23
N ARG A 11 8.99 -1.72 14.11
CA ARG A 11 9.21 -0.32 13.72
C ARG A 11 10.66 -0.01 13.40
N VAL A 12 11.62 -0.80 13.88
CA VAL A 12 13.06 -0.65 13.60
C VAL A 12 13.69 -2.02 13.34
N PRO A 13 13.25 -2.74 12.29
CA PRO A 13 13.60 -4.15 12.10
C PRO A 13 15.06 -4.33 11.64
N PHE A 14 15.69 -3.30 11.08
CA PHE A 14 17.10 -3.34 10.62
C PHE A 14 18.09 -3.68 11.73
N ARG A 15 17.73 -3.47 13.00
CA ARG A 15 18.52 -3.93 14.15
C ARG A 15 18.63 -5.45 14.23
N PHE A 16 17.73 -6.19 13.59
CA PHE A 16 17.81 -7.65 13.51
C PHE A 16 18.56 -8.10 12.24
N ALA A 17 18.77 -7.20 11.29
CA ALA A 17 19.60 -7.43 10.10
C ALA A 17 21.08 -7.03 10.31
N GLY A 18 21.55 -7.01 11.56
CA GLY A 18 22.95 -6.67 11.86
C GLY A 18 23.30 -5.19 11.77
N CYS A 19 22.31 -4.30 11.61
CA CYS A 19 22.55 -2.88 11.38
C CYS A 19 22.39 -2.02 12.65
N MET A 20 23.24 -0.99 12.81
CA MET A 20 22.99 0.10 13.75
C MET A 20 22.14 1.19 13.10
N VAL A 21 21.11 1.65 13.83
CA VAL A 21 20.12 2.62 13.32
C VAL A 21 20.06 3.87 14.21
N TYR A 22 20.39 5.02 13.62
CA TYR A 22 20.40 6.33 14.26
C TYR A 22 19.40 7.29 13.63
N GLY A 23 19.11 8.41 14.30
CA GLY A 23 18.22 9.47 13.78
C GLY A 23 16.75 9.10 13.67
N HIS A 24 16.37 7.83 13.87
CA HIS A 24 15.03 7.31 13.62
C HIS A 24 13.91 7.86 14.52
N LYS A 25 14.21 8.52 15.65
CA LYS A 25 13.23 9.06 16.60
C LYS A 25 13.50 10.52 16.98
N ASN A 26 12.44 11.31 17.04
CA ASN A 26 12.38 12.62 17.69
C ASN A 26 11.86 12.48 19.13
N LYS A 27 12.43 13.27 20.05
CA LYS A 27 12.02 13.26 21.48
C LYS A 27 10.53 13.59 21.69
N HIS A 28 9.92 14.40 20.82
CA HIS A 28 8.54 14.89 21.00
C HIS A 28 7.56 14.48 19.89
N GLN A 29 8.04 14.08 18.70
CA GLN A 29 7.21 13.89 17.50
C GLN A 29 7.17 12.43 16.98
N GLY A 30 7.70 11.47 17.73
CA GLY A 30 7.71 10.06 17.31
C GLY A 30 8.84 9.74 16.32
N TYR A 31 8.61 8.87 15.34
CA TYR A 31 9.66 8.48 14.37
C TYR A 31 9.77 9.46 13.22
N ARG A 32 11.02 9.71 12.78
CA ARG A 32 11.33 10.54 11.60
C ARG A 32 10.99 9.84 10.29
N PRO A 33 10.83 10.57 9.17
CA PRO A 33 10.78 9.99 7.82
C PRO A 33 11.94 9.02 7.58
N ARG A 34 11.70 7.97 6.78
CA ARG A 34 12.65 6.86 6.55
C ARG A 34 13.97 7.33 5.94
N GLU A 35 13.91 8.39 5.16
CA GLU A 35 15.01 9.01 4.42
C GLU A 35 16.03 9.68 5.34
N GLU A 36 15.59 10.09 6.55
CA GLU A 36 16.45 10.71 7.56
C GLU A 36 17.16 9.68 8.46
N TRP A 37 16.91 8.38 8.26
CA TRP A 37 17.47 7.34 9.10
C TRP A 37 18.87 6.98 8.62
N ILE A 38 19.82 6.97 9.56
CA ILE A 38 21.18 6.53 9.28
C ILE A 38 21.26 5.06 9.67
N ILE A 39 21.42 4.19 8.69
CA ILE A 39 21.54 2.75 8.86
C ILE A 39 22.96 2.34 8.50
N GLN A 40 23.72 1.91 9.49
CA GLN A 40 25.07 1.40 9.30
C GLN A 40 25.02 -0.13 9.29
N PRO A 41 25.33 -0.80 8.16
CA PRO A 41 25.30 -2.25 8.05
C PRO A 41 26.48 -2.91 8.77
N ASP A 42 26.39 -4.23 8.94
CA ASP A 42 27.46 -5.13 9.42
C ASP A 42 28.12 -4.72 10.75
N CYS A 43 27.31 -4.25 11.71
CA CYS A 43 27.80 -3.88 13.03
C CYS A 43 27.83 -5.06 14.00
N PHE A 44 27.01 -6.10 13.75
CA PHE A 44 26.88 -7.30 14.57
C PHE A 44 26.15 -8.41 13.80
N PRO A 45 26.17 -9.67 14.27
CA PRO A 45 25.56 -10.80 13.55
C PRO A 45 24.06 -10.59 13.27
N ALA A 46 23.68 -10.78 12.01
CA ALA A 46 22.29 -10.67 11.57
C ALA A 46 21.47 -11.92 11.95
N ILE A 47 20.25 -11.70 12.41
CA ILE A 47 19.24 -12.74 12.69
C ILE A 47 18.29 -12.90 11.49
N ILE A 48 18.01 -11.80 10.79
CA ILE A 48 17.19 -11.76 9.56
C ILE A 48 17.99 -11.08 8.44
N SER A 49 17.59 -11.30 7.19
CA SER A 49 18.18 -10.60 6.04
C SER A 49 17.75 -9.13 5.96
N MET A 50 18.47 -8.34 5.16
CA MET A 50 18.13 -6.93 4.94
C MET A 50 16.78 -6.76 4.24
N ASP A 51 16.45 -7.66 3.30
CA ASP A 51 15.18 -7.65 2.59
C ASP A 51 14.01 -7.99 3.52
N GLU A 52 14.17 -8.99 4.40
CA GLU A 52 13.17 -9.32 5.42
C GLU A 52 12.95 -8.16 6.39
N ALA A 53 14.01 -7.43 6.74
CA ALA A 53 13.90 -6.24 7.57
C ALA A 53 13.12 -5.12 6.86
N GLU A 54 13.39 -4.86 5.58
CA GLU A 54 12.66 -3.86 4.80
C GLU A 54 11.19 -4.26 4.64
N GLN A 55 10.89 -5.53 4.32
CA GLN A 55 9.51 -6.05 4.27
C GLN A 55 8.79 -5.87 5.61
N ALA A 56 9.42 -6.24 6.72
CA ALA A 56 8.86 -6.06 8.06
C ALA A 56 8.58 -4.58 8.37
N TYR A 57 9.46 -3.67 7.93
CA TYR A 57 9.27 -2.23 8.08
C TYR A 57 8.04 -1.76 7.30
N GLN A 58 7.91 -2.14 6.03
CA GLN A 58 6.78 -1.76 5.17
C GLN A 58 5.43 -2.25 5.73
N ILE A 59 5.39 -3.48 6.26
CA ILE A 59 4.21 -4.02 6.95
C ILE A 59 3.88 -3.20 8.21
N SER A 60 4.89 -2.76 8.96
CA SER A 60 4.68 -1.93 10.15
C SER A 60 4.13 -0.55 9.82
N VAL A 61 4.61 0.06 8.73
CA VAL A 61 4.19 1.38 8.24
C VAL A 61 2.76 1.34 7.74
N SER A 62 2.39 0.34 6.93
CA SER A 62 1.01 0.17 6.43
C SER A 62 0.00 -0.10 7.56
N LYS A 63 0.46 -0.64 8.70
CA LYS A 63 -0.34 -0.86 9.90
C LYS A 63 -0.28 0.31 10.90
N ARG A 64 0.53 1.35 10.63
CA ARG A 64 0.72 2.50 11.52
C ARG A 64 -0.58 3.31 11.61
N GLY A 65 -1.03 3.60 12.83
CA GLY A 65 -2.31 4.29 13.07
C GLY A 65 -3.54 3.35 13.18
N ARG A 66 -3.42 2.08 12.80
CA ARG A 66 -4.42 1.06 13.12
C ARG A 66 -4.23 0.67 14.59
N LYS A 67 -4.95 1.34 15.51
CA LYS A 67 -5.02 0.88 16.90
C LYS A 67 -5.48 -0.58 16.87
N GLY A 68 -4.67 -1.48 17.42
CA GLY A 68 -5.08 -2.85 17.66
C GLY A 68 -6.23 -2.85 18.68
N GLN A 69 -7.45 -2.73 18.19
CA GLN A 69 -8.66 -2.86 18.99
C GLN A 69 -9.59 -3.89 18.38
N LYS A 70 -10.16 -4.65 19.31
CA LYS A 70 -10.97 -5.84 19.14
C LYS A 70 -12.15 -5.58 18.20
N VAL A 71 -12.39 -6.59 17.35
CA VAL A 71 -13.48 -6.74 16.37
C VAL A 71 -13.40 -5.79 15.18
N GLN A 72 -12.66 -6.20 14.15
CA GLN A 72 -12.71 -5.55 12.84
C GLN A 72 -13.90 -6.13 12.06
N TYR A 73 -15.02 -5.41 12.05
CA TYR A 73 -16.18 -5.79 11.23
C TYR A 73 -15.80 -5.81 9.75
N LEU A 74 -16.50 -6.64 8.99
CA LEU A 74 -16.12 -7.07 7.66
C LEU A 74 -15.90 -5.88 6.71
N LEU A 75 -16.85 -4.92 6.72
CA LEU A 75 -16.86 -3.77 5.81
C LEU A 75 -16.16 -2.52 6.38
N SER A 76 -15.45 -2.66 7.50
CA SER A 76 -14.80 -1.52 8.16
C SER A 76 -13.66 -0.97 7.30
N GLY A 77 -13.82 0.27 6.83
CA GLY A 77 -12.87 0.96 5.96
C GLY A 77 -13.26 0.95 4.47
N LEU A 78 -14.22 0.12 4.07
CA LEU A 78 -14.72 0.03 2.70
C LEU A 78 -15.92 0.97 2.46
N LEU A 79 -16.77 1.15 3.48
CA LEU A 79 -17.99 1.96 3.38
C LEU A 79 -17.69 3.46 3.45
N LYS A 80 -18.07 4.18 2.39
CA LYS A 80 -17.92 5.63 2.22
C LYS A 80 -19.27 6.32 2.10
N CYS A 81 -19.36 7.49 2.73
CA CYS A 81 -20.58 8.30 2.67
C CYS A 81 -20.59 9.17 1.42
N GLN A 82 -21.59 9.04 0.55
CA GLN A 82 -21.70 9.87 -0.66
C GLN A 82 -21.85 11.38 -0.38
N VAL A 83 -22.29 11.76 0.83
CA VAL A 83 -22.53 13.17 1.20
C VAL A 83 -21.27 13.87 1.72
N CYS A 84 -20.45 13.18 2.52
CA CYS A 84 -19.33 13.81 3.22
C CYS A 84 -17.99 13.08 3.04
N ASP A 85 -17.97 12.04 2.21
CA ASP A 85 -16.83 11.16 1.88
C ASP A 85 -16.11 10.49 3.06
N ASN A 86 -16.64 10.67 4.27
CA ASN A 86 -16.12 10.04 5.48
C ASN A 86 -16.56 8.58 5.58
N ASN A 87 -15.79 7.80 6.33
CA ASN A 87 -16.05 6.38 6.57
C ASN A 87 -17.30 6.17 7.43
N PHE A 88 -17.94 5.02 7.25
CA PHE A 88 -18.90 4.52 8.22
C PHE A 88 -18.18 3.85 9.40
N GLN A 89 -18.79 3.97 10.57
CA GLN A 89 -18.36 3.36 11.83
C GLN A 89 -19.49 2.48 12.36
N MET A 90 -19.14 1.43 13.10
CA MET A 90 -20.15 0.65 13.78
C MET A 90 -20.75 1.44 14.95
N ASP A 91 -22.06 1.33 15.09
CA ASP A 91 -22.87 1.77 16.21
C ASP A 91 -23.65 0.57 16.76
N PHE A 92 -23.91 0.57 18.07
CA PHE A 92 -24.62 -0.49 18.77
C PHE A 92 -25.83 0.07 19.50
N ASP A 93 -26.94 -0.65 19.45
CA ASP A 93 -28.04 -0.34 20.35
C ASP A 93 -27.68 -0.78 21.78
N LYS A 94 -27.52 0.18 22.69
CA LYS A 94 -27.22 -0.08 24.11
C LYS A 94 -28.29 -0.94 24.80
N ARG A 95 -29.54 -0.92 24.31
CA ARG A 95 -30.66 -1.69 24.86
C ARG A 95 -30.79 -3.07 24.22
N LYS A 96 -30.27 -3.24 23.01
CA LYS A 96 -30.27 -4.49 22.25
C LYS A 96 -28.86 -4.75 21.70
N PRO A 97 -27.92 -5.25 22.52
CA PRO A 97 -26.51 -5.39 22.13
C PRO A 97 -26.28 -6.35 20.94
N LYS A 98 -27.28 -7.16 20.57
CA LYS A 98 -27.26 -8.01 19.37
C LYS A 98 -27.49 -7.25 18.06
N GLN A 99 -28.02 -6.03 18.09
CA GLN A 99 -28.25 -5.24 16.89
C GLN A 99 -27.09 -4.27 16.68
N SER A 100 -26.39 -4.45 15.57
CA SER A 100 -25.27 -3.62 15.15
C SER A 100 -25.58 -2.95 13.82
N PHE A 101 -25.15 -1.69 13.68
CA PHE A 101 -25.44 -0.87 12.51
C PHE A 101 -24.19 -0.14 12.04
N TYR A 102 -24.05 0.06 10.75
CA TYR A 102 -23.09 1.02 10.19
C TYR A 102 -23.74 2.40 10.10
N ARG A 103 -23.01 3.40 10.59
CA ARG A 103 -23.43 4.81 10.57
C ARG A 103 -22.28 5.71 10.13
N CYS A 104 -22.58 6.73 9.32
CA CYS A 104 -21.60 7.73 8.91
C CYS A 104 -20.93 8.37 10.13
N ASP A 105 -19.59 8.37 10.17
CA ASP A 105 -18.83 8.90 11.32
C ASP A 105 -19.07 10.40 11.54
N SER A 106 -19.08 11.19 10.47
CA SER A 106 -19.35 12.63 10.55
C SER A 106 -20.76 12.92 11.07
N ARG A 107 -21.77 12.16 10.63
CA ARG A 107 -23.14 12.29 11.18
C ARG A 107 -23.19 11.92 12.66
N ARG A 108 -22.51 10.84 13.05
CA ARG A 108 -22.44 10.39 14.46
C ARG A 108 -21.85 11.49 15.35
N ARG A 109 -20.83 12.21 14.87
CA ARG A 109 -20.24 13.36 15.57
C ARG A 109 -21.14 14.58 15.61
N GLY A 110 -22.00 14.78 14.60
CA GLY A 110 -23.03 15.82 14.66
C GLY A 110 -23.82 15.97 13.37
N ALA A 111 -25.10 16.34 13.51
CA ALA A 111 -26.00 16.56 12.38
C ALA A 111 -25.56 17.69 11.43
N LYS A 112 -24.77 18.65 11.93
CA LYS A 112 -24.19 19.75 11.15
C LYS A 112 -23.04 19.31 10.23
N LEU A 113 -22.36 18.21 10.57
CA LEU A 113 -21.18 17.73 9.83
C LEU A 113 -21.54 16.85 8.62
N CYS A 114 -22.71 16.18 8.68
CA CYS A 114 -23.24 15.40 7.57
C CYS A 114 -24.75 15.25 7.72
N SER A 115 -25.49 15.37 6.61
CA SER A 115 -26.94 15.17 6.59
C SER A 115 -27.33 13.68 6.53
N ASN A 116 -26.41 12.78 6.15
CA ASN A 116 -26.70 11.35 6.02
C ASN A 116 -27.02 10.70 7.38
N SER A 117 -28.31 10.45 7.63
CA SER A 117 -28.83 9.83 8.86
C SER A 117 -29.15 8.35 8.71
N ARG A 118 -28.64 7.67 7.68
CA ARG A 118 -28.93 6.25 7.43
C ARG A 118 -28.29 5.36 8.52
N TYR A 119 -29.05 4.34 8.91
CA TYR A 119 -28.61 3.23 9.76
C TYR A 119 -28.65 1.97 8.91
N LEU A 120 -27.48 1.42 8.60
CA LEU A 120 -27.39 0.22 7.79
C LEU A 120 -27.23 -0.98 8.72
N ASN A 121 -28.19 -1.91 8.70
CA ASN A 121 -28.08 -3.12 9.51
C ASN A 121 -26.84 -3.91 9.07
N ARG A 122 -25.99 -4.27 10.04
CA ARG A 122 -24.71 -4.94 9.77
C ARG A 122 -24.92 -6.26 9.04
N ASP A 123 -25.69 -7.18 9.62
CA ASP A 123 -25.81 -8.55 9.11
C ASP A 123 -26.37 -8.54 7.69
N ARG A 124 -27.43 -7.75 7.45
CA ARG A 124 -28.01 -7.58 6.11
C ARG A 124 -27.01 -7.02 5.10
N LEU A 125 -26.23 -6.00 5.49
CA LEU A 125 -25.28 -5.38 4.58
C LEU A 125 -24.06 -6.28 4.31
N GLU A 126 -23.53 -6.94 5.34
CA GLU A 126 -22.42 -7.88 5.20
C GLU A 126 -22.82 -9.07 4.31
N THR A 127 -24.00 -9.67 4.53
CA THR A 127 -24.53 -10.74 3.67
C THR A 127 -24.72 -10.28 2.23
N LEU A 128 -25.38 -9.14 2.01
CA LEU A 128 -25.60 -8.61 0.67
C LEU A 128 -24.29 -8.35 -0.09
N VAL A 129 -23.27 -7.79 0.57
CA VAL A 129 -21.97 -7.55 -0.06
C VAL A 129 -21.27 -8.87 -0.40
N LEU A 130 -21.32 -9.87 0.48
CA LEU A 130 -20.74 -11.18 0.22
C LEU A 130 -21.43 -11.89 -0.96
N GLU A 131 -22.76 -11.85 -1.01
CA GLU A 131 -23.56 -12.39 -2.13
C GLU A 131 -23.20 -11.70 -3.45
N MET A 132 -23.20 -10.36 -3.47
CA MET A 132 -22.82 -9.61 -4.68
C MET A 132 -21.40 -9.89 -5.14
N VAL A 133 -20.44 -10.07 -4.23
CA VAL A 133 -19.06 -10.44 -4.62
C VAL A 133 -19.03 -11.84 -5.21
N SER A 134 -19.73 -12.79 -4.58
CA SER A 134 -19.80 -14.16 -5.07
C SER A 134 -20.45 -14.24 -6.45
N GLU A 135 -21.54 -13.49 -6.67
CA GLU A 135 -22.27 -13.48 -7.95
C GLU A 135 -21.55 -12.65 -9.01
N VAL A 136 -21.13 -11.42 -8.72
CA VAL A 136 -20.60 -10.54 -9.78
C VAL A 136 -19.13 -10.82 -10.08
N VAL A 137 -18.32 -11.10 -9.06
CA VAL A 137 -16.87 -11.24 -9.21
C VAL A 137 -16.47 -12.70 -9.41
N LEU A 138 -17.16 -13.62 -8.72
CA LEU A 138 -16.83 -15.05 -8.68
C LEU A 138 -17.85 -15.94 -9.41
N GLU A 139 -18.75 -15.39 -10.23
CA GLU A 139 -19.52 -16.19 -11.19
C GLU A 139 -18.75 -16.40 -12.50
N LYS A 140 -19.01 -17.55 -13.14
CA LYS A 140 -18.32 -17.95 -14.38
C LYS A 140 -18.69 -17.00 -15.51
N GLY A 141 -17.69 -16.45 -16.19
CA GLY A 141 -17.84 -15.57 -17.34
C GLY A 141 -17.55 -14.10 -17.03
N HIS A 142 -17.92 -13.57 -15.86
CA HIS A 142 -17.68 -12.15 -15.53
C HIS A 142 -16.20 -11.86 -15.33
N LEU A 143 -15.51 -12.70 -14.57
CA LEU A 143 -14.07 -12.58 -14.34
C LEU A 143 -13.29 -12.76 -15.65
N GLU A 144 -13.68 -13.72 -16.48
CA GLU A 144 -13.07 -14.00 -17.78
C GLU A 144 -13.28 -12.84 -18.77
N GLN A 145 -14.49 -12.28 -18.83
CA GLN A 145 -14.78 -11.10 -19.64
C GLN A 145 -14.02 -9.86 -19.16
N TYR A 146 -13.95 -9.65 -17.85
CA TYR A 146 -13.18 -8.57 -17.27
C TYR A 146 -11.69 -8.72 -17.57
N TYR A 147 -11.15 -9.93 -17.37
CA TYR A 147 -9.77 -10.26 -17.70
C TYR A 147 -9.47 -10.03 -19.18
N GLN A 148 -10.36 -10.46 -20.06
CA GLN A 148 -10.24 -10.26 -21.50
C GLN A 148 -10.23 -8.77 -21.86
N LYS A 149 -11.11 -7.95 -21.26
CA LYS A 149 -11.09 -6.49 -21.44
C LYS A 149 -9.79 -5.86 -20.95
N CYS A 150 -9.30 -6.26 -19.78
CA CYS A 150 -8.01 -5.81 -19.26
C CYS A 150 -6.87 -6.17 -20.22
N LEU A 151 -6.89 -7.38 -20.80
CA LEU A 151 -5.89 -7.83 -21.77
C LEU A 151 -5.98 -7.04 -23.09
N GLU A 152 -7.19 -6.72 -23.55
CA GLU A 152 -7.41 -5.88 -24.73
C GLU A 152 -6.94 -4.44 -24.53
N GLU A 153 -7.25 -3.83 -23.39
CA GLU A 153 -6.75 -2.50 -23.02
C GLU A 153 -5.23 -2.51 -22.85
N TYR A 154 -4.69 -3.57 -22.25
CA TYR A 154 -3.25 -3.79 -22.17
C TYR A 154 -2.64 -3.83 -23.58
N ASN A 155 -3.13 -4.69 -24.48
CA ASN A 155 -2.58 -4.82 -25.82
C ASN A 155 -2.73 -3.52 -26.64
N ARG A 156 -3.84 -2.80 -26.49
CA ARG A 156 -4.07 -1.52 -27.17
C ARG A 156 -3.03 -0.47 -26.79
N ASN A 157 -2.70 -0.39 -25.50
CA ASN A 157 -1.75 0.58 -24.97
C ASN A 157 -0.32 0.03 -24.95
N GLN A 158 -0.03 -1.10 -25.60
CA GLN A 158 1.30 -1.70 -25.60
C GLN A 158 2.30 -0.80 -26.32
N GLY A 159 1.96 -0.28 -27.50
CA GLY A 159 2.84 0.58 -28.30
C GLY A 159 3.23 1.87 -27.56
N GLU A 160 2.25 2.59 -27.01
CA GLU A 160 2.49 3.81 -26.23
C GLU A 160 3.36 3.53 -24.98
N ARG A 161 3.14 2.39 -24.31
CA ARG A 161 3.95 1.99 -23.15
C ARG A 161 5.38 1.61 -23.52
N GLU A 162 5.57 0.93 -24.65
CA GLU A 162 6.90 0.62 -25.17
C GLU A 162 7.65 1.90 -25.54
N GLU A 163 6.97 2.88 -26.15
CA GLU A 163 7.54 4.21 -26.45
C GLU A 163 7.90 4.98 -25.18
N GLU A 164 7.02 5.02 -24.18
CA GLU A 164 7.29 5.63 -22.88
C GLU A 164 8.47 4.96 -22.15
N LEU A 165 8.51 3.62 -22.11
CA LEU A 165 9.61 2.87 -21.51
C LEU A 165 10.93 3.16 -22.23
N LYS A 166 10.90 3.26 -23.56
CA LYS A 166 12.08 3.64 -24.35
C LYS A 166 12.54 5.06 -24.00
N TRP A 167 11.61 6.01 -23.89
CA TRP A 167 11.91 7.38 -23.48
C TRP A 167 12.51 7.44 -22.07
N LEU A 168 11.91 6.76 -21.09
CA LEU A 168 12.43 6.70 -19.72
C LEU A 168 13.84 6.10 -19.65
N ARG A 169 14.09 5.02 -20.42
CA ARG A 169 15.44 4.42 -20.53
C ARG A 169 16.44 5.37 -21.16
N GLN A 170 16.03 6.13 -22.17
CA GLN A 170 16.89 7.15 -22.78
C GLN A 170 17.21 8.28 -21.78
N GLN A 171 16.23 8.75 -21.01
CA GLN A 171 16.46 9.72 -19.95
C GLN A 171 17.42 9.22 -18.88
N LEU A 172 17.27 7.95 -18.47
CA LEU A 172 18.17 7.32 -17.52
C LEU A 172 19.62 7.35 -18.03
N GLN A 173 19.83 6.94 -19.28
CA GLN A 173 21.14 6.95 -19.91
C GLN A 173 21.74 8.38 -20.00
N GLU A 174 20.92 9.38 -20.34
CA GLU A 174 21.36 10.78 -20.39
C GLU A 174 21.78 11.31 -19.01
N LEU A 175 21.05 10.94 -17.95
CA LEU A 175 21.38 11.31 -16.57
C LEU A 175 22.66 10.62 -16.08
N GLU A 176 22.83 9.33 -16.38
CA GLU A 176 24.03 8.56 -16.05
C GLU A 176 25.26 9.15 -16.74
N GLN A 177 25.17 9.45 -18.04
CA GLN A 177 26.26 10.08 -18.80
C GLN A 177 26.60 11.47 -18.24
N ARG A 178 25.59 12.24 -17.79
CA ARG A 178 25.82 13.55 -17.19
C ARG A 178 26.59 13.46 -15.88
N ILE A 179 26.30 12.47 -15.05
CA ILE A 179 27.03 12.20 -13.81
C ILE A 179 28.46 11.74 -14.12
N GLU A 180 28.64 10.85 -15.10
CA GLU A 180 29.97 10.37 -15.51
C GLU A 180 30.85 11.55 -15.97
N ASN A 181 30.34 12.37 -16.89
CA ASN A 181 31.04 13.56 -17.38
C ASN A 181 31.35 14.56 -16.25
N ALA A 182 30.40 14.78 -15.34
CA ALA A 182 30.62 15.66 -14.18
C ALA A 182 31.70 15.11 -13.23
N THR A 183 31.77 13.79 -13.08
CA THR A 183 32.76 13.11 -12.25
C THR A 183 34.15 13.20 -12.87
N GLU A 184 34.28 13.00 -14.19
CA GLU A 184 35.54 13.18 -14.91
C GLU A 184 36.09 14.61 -14.77
N VAL A 185 35.23 15.63 -14.95
CA VAL A 185 35.61 17.03 -14.76
C VAL A 185 36.07 17.29 -13.32
N LEU A 186 35.43 16.69 -12.33
CA LEU A 186 35.84 16.81 -10.92
C LEU A 186 37.17 16.12 -10.62
N MET A 187 37.49 15.00 -11.30
CA MET A 187 38.78 14.34 -11.18
C MET A 187 39.91 15.21 -11.73
N GLN A 188 39.66 15.95 -12.81
CA GLN A 188 40.64 16.86 -13.43
C GLN A 188 40.75 18.22 -12.73
N SER A 189 39.66 18.69 -12.11
CA SER A 189 39.58 20.03 -11.48
C SER A 189 38.86 19.96 -10.14
N PRO A 190 39.57 19.59 -9.05
CA PRO A 190 39.00 19.40 -7.72
C PRO A 190 38.41 20.68 -7.09
N ASN A 191 38.78 21.86 -7.59
CA ASN A 191 38.27 23.16 -7.17
C ASN A 191 36.80 23.39 -7.57
N LEU A 192 36.22 22.57 -8.45
CA LEU A 192 34.84 22.70 -8.90
C LEU A 192 33.84 21.87 -8.06
N LYS A 193 34.31 21.17 -7.02
CA LYS A 193 33.51 20.29 -6.14
C LYS A 193 32.22 20.94 -5.63
N GLU A 194 32.30 22.16 -5.11
CA GLU A 194 31.13 22.87 -4.55
C GLU A 194 30.05 23.17 -5.60
N ARG A 195 30.40 23.24 -6.88
CA ARG A 195 29.46 23.52 -7.97
C ARG A 195 28.82 22.27 -8.58
N PHE A 196 29.53 21.15 -8.59
CA PHE A 196 29.07 19.91 -9.23
C PHE A 196 28.46 18.90 -8.26
N ILE A 197 28.91 18.83 -7.00
CA ILE A 197 28.32 17.91 -6.00
C ILE A 197 26.80 18.09 -5.86
N PRO A 198 26.24 19.31 -5.75
CA PRO A 198 24.78 19.47 -5.67
C PRO A 198 24.05 19.01 -6.93
N LYS A 199 24.68 19.14 -8.11
CA LYS A 199 24.10 18.70 -9.39
C LYS A 199 24.10 17.18 -9.50
N ILE A 200 25.21 16.53 -9.14
CA ILE A 200 25.32 15.06 -9.11
C ILE A 200 24.27 14.49 -8.15
N GLN A 201 24.11 15.06 -6.95
CA GLN A 201 23.08 14.60 -6.00
C GLN A 201 21.64 14.77 -6.53
N ALA A 202 21.37 15.85 -7.26
CA ALA A 202 20.08 16.05 -7.91
C ALA A 202 19.83 15.00 -9.00
N ASP A 203 20.86 14.69 -9.79
CA ASP A 203 20.80 13.71 -10.87
C ASP A 203 20.65 12.28 -10.33
N GLU A 204 21.36 11.92 -9.26
CA GLU A 204 21.19 10.63 -8.56
C GLU A 204 19.77 10.46 -8.02
N LYS A 205 19.17 11.53 -7.49
CA LYS A 205 17.79 11.50 -7.02
C LYS A 205 16.82 11.28 -8.17
N GLU A 206 17.07 11.91 -9.30
CA GLU A 206 16.26 11.76 -10.50
C GLU A 206 16.38 10.36 -11.09
N ILE A 207 17.61 9.80 -11.16
CA ILE A 207 17.86 8.41 -11.54
C ILE A 207 17.06 7.44 -10.68
N ARG A 208 17.07 7.63 -9.35
CA ARG A 208 16.25 6.79 -8.44
C ARG A 208 14.77 6.89 -8.78
N ARG A 209 14.26 8.09 -9.04
CA ARG A 209 12.85 8.31 -9.40
C ARG A 209 12.50 7.59 -10.70
N VAL A 210 13.30 7.79 -11.75
CA VAL A 210 13.11 7.17 -13.07
C VAL A 210 13.20 5.65 -12.98
N ASN A 211 14.15 5.10 -12.23
CA ASN A 211 14.26 3.66 -12.00
C ASN A 211 13.02 3.08 -11.32
N THR A 212 12.51 3.73 -10.26
CA THR A 212 11.25 3.30 -9.64
C THR A 212 10.08 3.36 -10.64
N GLU A 213 10.05 4.37 -11.52
CA GLU A 213 9.01 4.49 -12.55
C GLU A 213 9.10 3.40 -13.63
N ILE A 214 10.31 3.01 -14.01
CA ILE A 214 10.56 1.89 -14.94
C ILE A 214 10.18 0.56 -14.27
N GLU A 215 10.58 0.34 -13.02
CA GLU A 215 10.27 -0.88 -12.26
C GLU A 215 8.76 -1.06 -12.08
N THR A 216 8.06 0.00 -11.67
CA THR A 216 6.59 -0.05 -11.49
C THR A 216 5.86 -0.35 -12.81
N ARG A 217 6.31 0.21 -13.93
CA ARG A 217 5.76 -0.10 -15.26
C ARG A 217 6.09 -1.52 -15.73
N ASN A 218 7.29 -2.04 -15.42
CA ASN A 218 7.66 -3.43 -15.73
C ASN A 218 6.89 -4.43 -14.85
N LEU A 219 6.61 -4.12 -13.59
CA LEU A 219 5.77 -4.94 -12.71
C LEU A 219 4.31 -4.95 -13.17
N ALA A 220 3.86 -3.90 -13.83
CA ALA A 220 2.58 -3.85 -14.52
C ALA A 220 2.57 -4.58 -15.87
N SER A 221 3.52 -5.50 -16.10
CA SER A 221 3.61 -6.33 -17.31
C SER A 221 2.38 -7.22 -17.50
N ALA A 222 2.20 -7.68 -18.74
CA ALA A 222 1.04 -8.45 -19.16
C ALA A 222 0.76 -9.58 -18.17
N PRO A 223 -0.49 -9.74 -17.70
CA PRO A 223 -0.84 -10.94 -16.97
C PRO A 223 -0.71 -12.12 -17.94
N SER A 224 0.44 -12.78 -17.95
CA SER A 224 0.65 -13.99 -18.73
C SER A 224 0.35 -15.18 -17.83
N GLY A 225 -0.66 -15.98 -18.18
CA GLY A 225 -0.95 -17.24 -17.50
C GLY A 225 -1.63 -17.11 -16.13
N VAL A 226 -2.52 -16.11 -15.95
CA VAL A 226 -3.36 -16.09 -14.75
C VAL A 226 -4.35 -17.24 -14.82
N ASP A 227 -4.17 -18.21 -13.93
CA ASP A 227 -5.15 -19.29 -13.73
C ASP A 227 -6.35 -18.72 -12.97
N LEU A 228 -7.35 -18.27 -13.73
CA LEU A 228 -8.60 -17.73 -13.19
C LEU A 228 -9.39 -18.78 -12.40
N ILE A 229 -9.13 -20.07 -12.62
CA ILE A 229 -9.82 -21.16 -11.92
C ILE A 229 -9.24 -21.29 -10.51
N SER A 230 -7.91 -21.35 -10.37
CA SER A 230 -7.27 -21.39 -9.05
C SER A 230 -7.56 -20.13 -8.26
N PHE A 231 -7.49 -18.95 -8.89
CA PHE A 231 -7.86 -17.68 -8.26
C PHE A 231 -9.29 -17.70 -7.71
N ARG A 232 -10.26 -18.19 -8.50
CA ARG A 232 -11.65 -18.30 -8.07
C ARG A 232 -11.78 -19.21 -6.85
N GLN A 233 -11.13 -20.37 -6.88
CA GLN A 233 -11.17 -21.33 -5.76
C GLN A 233 -10.55 -20.75 -4.48
N GLU A 234 -9.41 -20.08 -4.59
CA GLU A 234 -8.76 -19.42 -3.44
C GLU A 234 -9.63 -18.32 -2.85
N MET A 235 -10.25 -17.49 -3.71
CA MET A 235 -11.14 -16.42 -3.26
C MET A 235 -12.43 -16.96 -2.64
N GLU A 236 -13.04 -18.00 -3.19
CA GLU A 236 -14.21 -18.67 -2.60
C GLU A 236 -13.87 -19.23 -1.22
N GLN A 237 -12.74 -19.91 -1.07
CA GLN A 237 -12.27 -20.41 0.23
C GLN A 237 -12.01 -19.27 1.22
N ALA A 238 -11.39 -18.17 0.77
CA ALA A 238 -11.12 -17.01 1.61
C ALA A 238 -12.40 -16.31 2.08
N LEU A 239 -13.45 -16.27 1.25
CA LEU A 239 -14.77 -15.72 1.61
C LEU A 239 -15.56 -16.65 2.53
N GLN A 240 -15.29 -17.96 2.54
CA GLN A 240 -15.91 -18.91 3.48
C GLN A 240 -15.11 -19.06 4.79
N GLY A 241 -13.90 -18.51 4.85
CA GLY A 241 -13.01 -18.60 6.00
C GLY A 241 -13.41 -17.71 7.19
N GLU A 242 -12.50 -17.56 8.14
CA GLU A 242 -12.70 -16.68 9.30
C GLU A 242 -12.85 -15.20 8.89
N GLN A 243 -13.54 -14.40 9.71
CA GLN A 243 -13.86 -12.99 9.43
C GLN A 243 -12.63 -12.14 9.05
N GLN A 244 -11.45 -12.44 9.59
CA GLN A 244 -10.22 -11.71 9.25
C GLN A 244 -9.72 -12.03 7.83
N ILE A 245 -9.89 -13.28 7.38
CA ILE A 245 -9.56 -13.71 6.02
C ILE A 245 -10.56 -13.11 5.03
N GLN A 246 -11.86 -13.21 5.34
CA GLN A 246 -12.94 -12.61 4.54
C GLN A 246 -12.71 -11.12 4.33
N LYS A 247 -12.38 -10.38 5.39
CA LYS A 247 -12.09 -8.95 5.30
C LYS A 247 -10.90 -8.66 4.39
N THR A 248 -9.86 -9.47 4.46
CA THR A 248 -8.66 -9.28 3.64
C THR A 248 -8.99 -9.51 2.17
N ALA A 249 -9.73 -10.59 1.86
CA ALA A 249 -10.21 -10.87 0.51
C ALA A 249 -11.14 -9.77 -0.03
N LEU A 250 -12.09 -9.28 0.76
CA LEU A 250 -12.94 -8.16 0.35
C LEU A 250 -12.16 -6.88 0.12
N SER A 251 -11.13 -6.61 0.92
CA SER A 251 -10.29 -5.42 0.75
C SER A 251 -9.37 -5.50 -0.47
N SER A 252 -9.05 -6.70 -0.97
CA SER A 252 -8.32 -6.87 -2.23
C SER A 252 -9.22 -6.77 -3.46
N LEU A 253 -10.47 -7.20 -3.35
CA LEU A 253 -11.43 -7.18 -4.45
C LEU A 253 -12.16 -5.83 -4.59
N ILE A 254 -12.44 -5.17 -3.47
CA ILE A 254 -13.25 -3.95 -3.43
C ILE A 254 -12.41 -2.79 -2.91
N HIS A 255 -12.29 -1.74 -3.71
CA HIS A 255 -11.63 -0.52 -3.28
C HIS A 255 -12.51 0.35 -2.36
N ARG A 256 -13.80 0.48 -2.71
CA ARG A 256 -14.75 1.39 -2.05
C ARG A 256 -16.19 0.96 -2.29
N ILE A 257 -17.04 1.14 -1.28
CA ILE A 257 -18.50 0.93 -1.35
C ILE A 257 -19.19 2.24 -0.94
N ASP A 258 -19.96 2.82 -1.84
CA ASP A 258 -20.64 4.10 -1.63
C ASP A 258 -22.07 3.95 -1.11
N VAL A 259 -22.39 4.66 -0.02
CA VAL A 259 -23.70 4.62 0.66
C VAL A 259 -24.20 6.00 1.12
#